data_AF-A0A0S8DJR1-F1
#
_entry.id   AF-A0A0S8DJR1-F1
#
_cell.length_a   1.000
_cell.length_b   1.000
_cell.length_c   1.000
_cell.angle_alpha   90.00
_cell.angle_beta   90.00
_cell.angle_gamma   90.00
#
_symmetry.space_group_name_H-M   'P 1'
#
loop_
_entity.id
_entity.type
_entity.pdbx_description
1 polymer ?
#
loop_
_entity_poly.entity_id
_entity_poly.type
_entity_poly.pdbx_seq_one_letter_code
_entity_poly.pdbx_strand_id
1 'polypeptide(L)'
;MCKQADALIERTEEKRLLLGALSTVPSVEALSMAMANLDNSSTRNEAGFAAAAIGKNIAEQHPREVTEAMQKVLKSTSNRNITRSAREALNKARQ
;
A
#
# COMPACT_ATOMS: atom_id res chain seq x y z
N MET A 1 -10.37 23.07 19.24
CA MET A 1 -9.71 21.75 19.17
C MET A 1 -10.60 20.69 18.52
N CYS A 2 -11.87 20.51 18.89
CA CYS A 2 -12.73 19.47 18.29
C CYS A 2 -12.89 19.58 16.75
N LYS A 3 -13.20 20.76 16.21
CA LYS A 3 -13.34 20.97 14.75
C LYS A 3 -12.09 20.62 13.93
N GLN A 4 -10.91 20.81 14.50
CA GLN A 4 -9.65 20.46 13.83
C GLN A 4 -9.40 18.95 13.87
N ALA A 5 -9.79 18.28 14.97
CA ALA A 5 -9.76 16.83 15.07
C ALA A 5 -10.73 16.18 14.07
N ASP A 6 -11.95 16.70 13.95
CA ASP A 6 -12.95 16.22 12.98
C ASP A 6 -12.40 16.30 11.54
N ALA A 7 -11.85 17.45 11.15
CA ALA A 7 -11.25 17.62 9.82
C ALA A 7 -10.04 16.69 9.57
N LEU A 8 -9.26 16.35 10.61
CA LEU A 8 -8.15 15.40 10.48
C LEU A 8 -8.64 13.96 10.33
N ILE A 9 -9.73 13.60 11.00
CA ILE A 9 -10.40 12.29 10.88
C ILE A 9 -10.98 12.15 9.47
N GLU A 10 -11.75 13.14 9.00
CA GLU A 10 -12.35 13.14 7.65
C GLU A 10 -11.29 12.93 6.56
N ARG A 11 -10.20 13.71 6.60
CA ARG A 11 -9.08 13.54 5.66
C ARG A 11 -8.41 12.16 5.73
N THR A 12 -8.41 11.54 6.90
CA THR A 12 -7.86 10.18 7.06
C THR A 12 -8.79 9.17 6.38
N GLU A 13 -10.10 9.28 6.55
CA GLU A 13 -11.06 8.39 5.89
C GLU A 13 -11.04 8.56 4.37
N GLU A 14 -10.95 9.79 3.86
CA GLU A 14 -10.78 10.05 2.42
C GLU A 14 -9.52 9.36 1.85
N LYS A 15 -8.40 9.43 2.58
CA LYS A 15 -7.17 8.72 2.18
C LYS A 15 -7.36 7.21 2.18
N ARG A 16 -8.05 6.65 3.18
CA ARG A 16 -8.34 5.20 3.21
C ARG A 16 -9.21 4.78 2.03
N LEU A 17 -10.23 5.57 1.68
CA LEU A 17 -11.08 5.32 0.51
C LEU A 17 -10.26 5.35 -0.79
N LEU A 18 -9.41 6.37 -0.96
CA LEU A 18 -8.49 6.45 -2.10
C LEU A 18 -7.59 5.21 -2.19
N LEU A 19 -7.00 4.79 -1.08
CA LEU A 19 -6.13 3.60 -1.04
C LEU A 19 -6.90 2.32 -1.38
N GLY A 20 -8.16 2.21 -0.94
CA GLY A 20 -9.07 1.16 -1.34
C GLY A 20 -9.29 1.15 -2.86
N ALA A 21 -9.57 2.31 -3.46
CA ALA A 21 -9.76 2.43 -4.91
C ALA A 21 -8.47 2.07 -5.70
N LEU A 22 -7.32 2.61 -5.28
CA LEU A 22 -6.02 2.35 -5.90
C LEU A 22 -5.66 0.87 -5.92
N SER A 23 -6.09 0.09 -4.92
CA SER A 23 -5.81 -1.36 -4.84
C SER A 23 -6.33 -2.15 -6.06
N THR A 24 -7.26 -1.56 -6.82
CA THR A 24 -7.85 -2.16 -8.02
C THR A 24 -7.17 -1.71 -9.33
N VAL A 25 -6.21 -0.79 -9.27
CA VAL A 25 -5.53 -0.21 -10.43
C VAL A 25 -4.15 -0.87 -10.60
N PRO A 26 -3.94 -1.74 -11.62
CA PRO A 26 -2.69 -2.46 -11.79
C PRO A 26 -1.65 -1.61 -12.55
N SER A 27 -1.12 -0.57 -11.91
CA SER A 27 -0.07 0.28 -12.50
C SER A 27 1.03 0.65 -11.49
N VAL A 28 2.21 1.00 -12.03
CA VAL A 28 3.34 1.48 -11.22
C VAL A 28 3.01 2.80 -10.53
N GLU A 29 2.26 3.68 -11.19
CA GLU A 29 1.81 4.96 -10.64
C GLU A 29 0.90 4.73 -9.43
N ALA A 30 -0.07 3.81 -9.53
CA ALA A 30 -0.95 3.46 -8.44
C ALA A 30 -0.18 2.86 -7.25
N LEU A 31 0.81 2.00 -7.53
CA LEU A 31 1.72 1.48 -6.51
C LEU A 31 2.49 2.61 -5.81
N SER A 32 3.05 3.56 -6.58
CA SER A 32 3.75 4.72 -6.04
C SER A 32 2.87 5.58 -5.14
N MET A 33 1.62 5.84 -5.57
CA MET A 33 0.64 6.59 -4.77
C MET A 33 0.27 5.88 -3.46
N ALA A 34 0.12 4.55 -3.48
CA ALA A 34 -0.09 3.77 -2.26
C ALA A 34 1.14 3.87 -1.34
N MET A 35 2.34 3.70 -1.89
CA MET A 35 3.60 3.76 -1.13
C MET A 35 3.87 5.12 -0.48
N ALA A 36 3.39 6.22 -1.07
CA ALA A 36 3.48 7.57 -0.49
C ALA A 36 2.72 7.71 0.85
N ASN A 37 1.75 6.83 1.14
CA ASN A 37 0.95 6.85 2.36
C ASN A 37 1.40 5.83 3.42
N LEU A 38 2.46 5.06 3.15
CA LEU A 38 2.90 3.96 4.01
C LEU A 38 3.54 4.44 5.33
N ASP A 39 4.21 5.59 5.31
CA ASP A 39 4.93 6.10 6.48
C ASP A 39 3.99 6.76 7.50
N ASN A 40 2.80 7.16 7.07
CA ASN A 40 1.76 7.69 7.95
C ASN A 40 1.07 6.55 8.72
N SER A 41 1.15 6.57 10.05
CA SER A 41 0.56 5.55 10.92
C SER A 41 -0.96 5.43 10.76
N SER A 42 -1.69 6.51 10.42
CA SER A 42 -3.15 6.48 10.28
C SER A 42 -3.65 5.79 9.02
N THR A 43 -2.79 5.62 8.01
CA THR A 43 -3.10 5.03 6.69
C THR A 43 -2.20 3.85 6.33
N ARG A 44 -1.24 3.50 7.19
CA ARG A 44 -0.19 2.52 6.90
C ARG A 44 -0.73 1.16 6.49
N ASN A 45 -1.77 0.68 7.15
CA ASN A 45 -2.32 -0.65 6.87
C ASN A 45 -3.07 -0.66 5.54
N GLU A 46 -3.86 0.37 5.26
CA GLU A 46 -4.55 0.54 3.98
C GLU A 46 -3.55 0.70 2.83
N ALA A 47 -2.51 1.49 3.05
CA ALA A 47 -1.43 1.68 2.08
C ALA A 47 -0.67 0.37 1.81
N GLY A 48 -0.34 -0.38 2.86
CA GLY A 48 0.32 -1.69 2.73
C GLY A 48 -0.57 -2.72 2.03
N PHE A 49 -1.88 -2.72 2.30
CA PHE A 49 -2.83 -3.59 1.62
C PHE A 49 -2.93 -3.25 0.13
N ALA A 50 -3.12 -1.97 -0.20
CA ALA A 50 -3.20 -1.49 -1.58
C ALA A 50 -1.92 -1.80 -2.36
N ALA A 51 -0.75 -1.48 -1.78
CA ALA A 51 0.53 -1.76 -2.40
C ALA A 51 0.73 -3.26 -2.68
N ALA A 52 0.36 -4.14 -1.75
CA ALA A 52 0.48 -5.59 -1.95
C ALA A 52 -0.49 -6.11 -3.02
N ALA A 53 -1.72 -5.59 -3.07
CA ALA A 53 -2.71 -5.95 -4.09
C ALA A 53 -2.25 -5.55 -5.50
N ILE A 54 -1.82 -4.29 -5.67
CA ILE A 54 -1.29 -3.77 -6.93
C ILE A 54 -0.04 -4.57 -7.33
N GLY A 55 0.88 -4.78 -6.38
CA GLY A 55 2.12 -5.52 -6.60
C GLY A 55 1.90 -6.93 -7.15
N LYS A 56 0.90 -7.68 -6.65
CA LYS A 56 0.55 -9.01 -7.19
C LYS A 56 0.15 -8.98 -8.66
N ASN A 57 -0.55 -7.93 -9.07
CA ASN A 57 -1.10 -7.79 -10.42
C ASN A 57 -0.05 -7.33 -11.43
N ILE A 58 0.98 -6.59 -10.99
CA ILE A 58 2.00 -6.03 -11.89
C ILE A 58 3.39 -6.69 -11.75
N ALA A 59 3.55 -7.66 -10.84
CA ALA A 59 4.84 -8.26 -10.50
C ALA A 59 5.63 -8.83 -11.69
N GLU A 60 4.93 -9.39 -12.68
CA GLU A 60 5.57 -9.96 -13.87
C GLU A 60 6.06 -8.88 -14.85
N GLN A 61 5.31 -7.77 -14.96
CA GLN A 61 5.63 -6.69 -15.88
C GLN A 61 6.62 -5.68 -15.27
N HIS A 62 6.58 -5.51 -13.95
CA HIS A 62 7.34 -4.50 -13.19
C HIS A 62 8.02 -5.12 -11.95
N PRO A 63 8.89 -6.13 -12.12
CA PRO A 63 9.45 -6.90 -11.01
C PRO A 63 10.34 -6.06 -10.08
N ARG A 64 11.04 -5.06 -10.63
CA ARG A 64 11.95 -4.19 -9.86
C ARG A 64 11.14 -3.31 -8.91
N GLU A 65 10.16 -2.60 -9.43
CA GLU A 65 9.29 -1.68 -8.69
C GLU A 65 8.53 -2.41 -7.59
N VAL A 66 8.00 -3.60 -7.91
CA VAL A 66 7.30 -4.44 -6.92
C VAL A 66 8.27 -4.94 -5.85
N THR A 67 9.48 -5.36 -6.22
CA THR A 67 10.48 -5.83 -5.24
C THR A 67 10.85 -4.74 -4.24
N GLU A 68 11.16 -3.54 -4.73
CA GLU A 68 11.52 -2.38 -3.89
C GLU A 68 10.35 -1.99 -2.97
N ALA A 69 9.13 -1.90 -3.52
CA ALA A 69 7.93 -1.56 -2.76
C ALA A 69 7.61 -2.59 -1.66
N MET A 70 7.61 -3.88 -2.00
CA MET A 70 7.24 -4.94 -1.05
C MET A 70 8.26 -5.08 0.08
N GLN A 71 9.55 -4.85 -0.19
CA GLN A 71 10.56 -4.79 0.87
C GLN A 71 10.29 -3.65 1.84
N LYS A 72 9.88 -2.47 1.36
CA LYS A 72 9.50 -1.35 2.24
C LYS A 72 8.24 -1.69 3.03
N VAL A 73 7.20 -2.25 2.41
CA VAL A 73 5.97 -2.69 3.12
C VAL A 73 6.29 -3.64 4.27
N LEU A 74 7.15 -4.64 4.04
CA LEU A 74 7.55 -5.61 5.05
C LEU A 74 8.34 -5.01 6.22
N LYS A 75 9.00 -3.86 6.01
CA LYS A 75 9.69 -3.10 7.06
C LYS A 75 8.74 -2.17 7.83
N SER A 76 7.68 -1.69 7.19
CA SER A 76 6.80 -0.67 7.77
C SER A 76 5.71 -1.23 8.70
N THR A 77 5.28 -2.49 8.52
CA THR A 77 4.19 -3.08 9.31
C THR A 77 4.45 -4.54 9.71
N SER A 78 3.95 -4.92 10.88
CA SER A 78 3.91 -6.30 11.38
C SER A 78 2.55 -6.98 11.16
N ASN A 79 1.60 -6.32 10.49
CA ASN A 79 0.29 -6.89 10.21
C ASN A 79 0.42 -8.19 9.39
N ARG A 80 -0.06 -9.32 9.93
CA ARG A 80 0.13 -10.65 9.35
C ARG A 80 -0.47 -10.78 7.94
N ASN A 81 -1.62 -10.17 7.68
CA ASN A 81 -2.28 -10.28 6.37
C ASN A 81 -1.53 -9.49 5.31
N ILE A 82 -1.08 -8.28 5.65
CA ILE A 82 -0.29 -7.43 4.75
C ILE A 82 1.06 -8.06 4.46
N THR A 83 1.76 -8.51 5.50
CA THR A 83 3.09 -9.13 5.35
C THR A 83 3.04 -10.43 4.55
N ARG A 84 1.99 -11.24 4.71
CA ARG A 84 1.75 -12.42 3.85
C ARG A 84 1.55 -12.00 2.39
N SER A 85 0.63 -11.07 2.14
CA SER A 85 0.31 -10.60 0.78
C SER A 85 1.53 -9.98 0.08
N ALA A 86 2.33 -9.20 0.82
CA ALA A 86 3.55 -8.58 0.30
C ALA A 86 4.64 -9.61 -0.04
N ARG A 87 4.77 -10.69 0.75
CA ARG A 87 5.69 -11.79 0.44
C ARG A 87 5.27 -12.54 -0.82
N GLU A 88 3.97 -12.77 -1.02
CA GLU A 88 3.44 -13.39 -2.24
C GLU A 88 3.78 -12.55 -3.48
N ALA A 89 3.54 -11.24 -3.42
CA ALA A 89 3.91 -10.31 -4.50
C ALA A 89 5.42 -10.30 -4.76
N LEU A 90 6.24 -10.25 -3.70
CA LEU A 90 7.70 -10.26 -3.79
C LEU A 90 8.23 -11.56 -4.40
N ASN A 91 7.66 -12.70 -4.03
CA ASN A 91 8.05 -13.99 -4.60
C ASN A 91 7.66 -14.06 -6.08
N LYS A 92 6.52 -13.49 -6.47
CA LYS A 92 6.10 -13.41 -7.88
C LYS A 92 7.04 -12.54 -8.71
N ALA A 93 7.50 -11.42 -8.16
CA ALA A 93 8.42 -10.50 -8.83
C ALA A 93 9.87 -11.02 -8.96
N ARG A 94 10.20 -12.14 -8.31
CA ARG A 94 11.54 -12.75 -8.29
C ARG A 94 11.63 -14.06 -9.09
N GLN A 95 10.51 -14.54 -9.60
CA GLN A 95 10.44 -15.68 -10.50
C GLN A 95 10.80 -15.24 -11.92
#